data_AF-A0A073K7F6-F1
#
_entry.id   AF-A0A073K7F6-F1
#
_cell.length_a   1.000
_cell.length_b   1.000
_cell.length_c   1.000
_cell.angle_alpha   90.00
_cell.angle_beta   90.00
_cell.angle_gamma   90.00
#
_symmetry.space_group_name_H-M   'P 1'
#
loop_
_entity.id
_entity.type
_entity.pdbx_description
1 polymer ?
#
loop_
_entity_poly.entity_id
_entity_poly.type
_entity_poly.pdbx_seq_one_letter_code
_entity_poly.pdbx_strand_id
1 'polypeptide(L)'
;MKNHYLLGVYKGATSEIHLDERITDFHFHCMKREIQINDNSRYTLLLAEIDTHLNVGMTDQFHLFTKKLQTLPINEHCYFIYDYKTRKQVAEPSQLCFPLIKIETSVFKLENIIQTMKDVKYPMFVGFKVSQTNSLSSIVMEITLSSQLLGILHTNKALSYNELKDDAEYLYLQTMTSLLSKKEITNKVLSSNLLQTTSSVNYM
;
A
#
# COMPACT_ATOMS: atom_id res chain seq x y z
N MET A 1 -6.43 15.03 -10.27
CA MET A 1 -5.38 14.03 -10.51
C MET A 1 -5.82 12.75 -9.82
N LYS A 2 -5.91 11.62 -10.53
CA LYS A 2 -6.46 10.39 -9.97
C LYS A 2 -5.41 9.65 -9.13
N ASN A 3 -5.85 9.01 -8.05
CA ASN A 3 -5.03 8.16 -7.20
C ASN A 3 -5.09 6.72 -7.70
N HIS A 4 -3.96 6.02 -7.69
CA HIS A 4 -3.88 4.62 -8.10
C HIS A 4 -3.47 3.77 -6.90
N TYR A 5 -4.32 2.85 -6.47
CA TYR A 5 -4.05 1.96 -5.34
C TYR A 5 -3.83 0.53 -5.82
N LEU A 6 -2.76 -0.10 -5.38
CA LEU A 6 -2.41 -1.46 -5.80
C LEU A 6 -3.41 -2.47 -5.20
N LEU A 7 -4.01 -3.28 -6.08
CA LEU A 7 -4.96 -4.36 -5.76
C LEU A 7 -4.27 -5.73 -5.83
N GLY A 8 -3.34 -5.88 -6.77
CA GLY A 8 -2.58 -7.10 -6.96
C GLY A 8 -1.48 -6.97 -8.00
N VAL A 9 -0.65 -8.00 -8.11
CA VAL A 9 0.44 -8.12 -9.07
C VAL A 9 0.27 -9.41 -9.84
N TYR A 10 0.06 -9.32 -11.15
CA TYR A 10 0.02 -10.47 -12.06
C TYR A 10 1.40 -10.69 -12.68
N LYS A 11 1.88 -11.94 -12.65
CA LYS A 11 3.13 -12.34 -13.29
C LYS A 11 2.88 -12.70 -14.75
N GLY A 12 2.90 -11.68 -15.61
CA GLY A 12 2.71 -11.81 -17.05
C GLY A 12 2.27 -10.50 -17.70
N ALA A 13 1.96 -10.56 -18.99
CA ALA A 13 1.57 -9.39 -19.77
C ALA A 13 0.12 -8.97 -19.53
N THR A 14 -0.17 -7.70 -19.78
CA THR A 14 -1.53 -7.14 -19.67
C THR A 14 -2.55 -7.83 -20.56
N SER A 15 -2.13 -8.30 -21.75
CA SER A 15 -2.95 -8.99 -22.74
C SER A 15 -3.47 -10.35 -22.28
N GLU A 16 -2.84 -10.97 -21.29
CA GLU A 16 -3.22 -12.28 -20.76
C GLU A 16 -4.31 -12.17 -19.68
N ILE A 17 -4.57 -10.96 -19.18
CA ILE A 17 -5.55 -10.73 -18.13
C ILE A 17 -6.90 -10.41 -18.77
N HIS A 18 -7.82 -11.38 -18.73
CA HIS A 18 -9.23 -11.14 -19.07
C HIS A 18 -10.02 -10.91 -17.77
N LEU A 19 -10.43 -9.67 -17.55
CA LEU A 19 -11.36 -9.31 -16.47
C LEU A 19 -12.75 -9.26 -17.08
N ASP A 20 -13.64 -10.14 -16.63
CA ASP A 20 -15.04 -10.18 -17.07
C ASP A 20 -15.72 -8.83 -16.77
N GLU A 21 -16.61 -8.38 -17.65
CA GLU A 21 -17.44 -7.19 -17.44
C GLU A 21 -18.36 -7.34 -16.20
N ARG A 22 -18.58 -8.57 -15.71
CA ARG A 22 -19.34 -8.86 -14.48
C ARG A 22 -18.67 -8.40 -13.18
N ILE A 23 -17.45 -7.87 -13.22
CA ILE A 23 -16.80 -7.24 -12.05
C ILE A 23 -17.15 -5.74 -11.95
N THR A 24 -18.27 -5.31 -12.54
CA THR A 24 -18.75 -3.92 -12.63
C THR A 24 -19.42 -3.39 -11.36
N ASP A 25 -19.67 -4.22 -10.35
CA ASP A 25 -20.37 -3.81 -9.12
C ASP A 25 -19.57 -2.88 -8.19
N PHE A 26 -18.36 -2.45 -8.57
CA PHE A 26 -17.48 -1.66 -7.71
C PHE A 26 -17.39 -0.21 -8.17
N HIS A 27 -17.34 0.71 -7.20
CA HIS A 27 -17.32 2.16 -7.44
C HIS A 27 -15.94 2.69 -7.88
N PHE A 28 -15.11 1.86 -8.49
CA PHE A 28 -13.79 2.24 -8.98
C PHE A 28 -13.45 1.50 -10.28
N HIS A 29 -12.62 2.12 -11.10
CA HIS A 29 -12.10 1.48 -12.30
C HIS A 29 -10.85 0.67 -11.96
N CYS A 30 -10.83 -0.61 -12.35
CA CYS A 30 -9.64 -1.45 -12.26
C CYS A 30 -8.78 -1.28 -13.51
N MET A 31 -7.68 -0.58 -13.33
CA MET A 31 -6.65 -0.32 -14.33
C MET A 31 -5.58 -1.41 -14.30
N LYS A 32 -5.00 -1.70 -15.47
CA LYS A 32 -3.85 -2.59 -15.62
C LYS A 32 -2.64 -1.77 -16.04
N ARG A 33 -1.49 -1.97 -15.40
CA ARG A 33 -0.24 -1.30 -15.77
C ARG A 33 0.89 -2.30 -15.90
N GLU A 34 1.43 -2.41 -17.09
CA GLU A 34 2.59 -3.27 -17.34
C GLU A 34 3.88 -2.63 -16.81
N ILE A 35 4.75 -3.48 -16.28
CA ILE A 35 6.12 -3.21 -15.90
C ILE A 35 6.97 -4.24 -16.63
N GLN A 36 7.71 -3.78 -17.63
CA GLN A 36 8.64 -4.60 -18.38
C GLN A 36 10.04 -4.42 -17.79
N ILE A 37 10.55 -5.49 -17.18
CA ILE A 37 11.88 -5.48 -16.57
C ILE A 37 12.95 -5.85 -17.60
N ASN A 38 12.60 -6.84 -18.44
CA ASN A 38 13.34 -7.28 -19.62
C ASN A 38 12.36 -7.99 -20.56
N ASP A 39 12.84 -8.44 -21.71
CA ASP A 39 12.01 -9.04 -22.76
C ASP A 39 11.23 -10.29 -22.32
N ASN A 40 11.72 -10.99 -21.28
CA ASN A 40 11.13 -12.24 -20.79
C ASN A 40 10.43 -12.09 -19.43
N SER A 41 10.46 -10.91 -18.80
CA SER A 41 9.93 -10.68 -17.45
C SER A 41 9.01 -9.47 -17.44
N ARG A 42 7.73 -9.75 -17.64
CA ARG A 42 6.63 -8.77 -17.54
C ARG A 42 5.84 -9.00 -16.27
N TYR A 43 5.52 -7.92 -15.60
CA TYR A 43 4.59 -7.90 -14.47
C TYR A 43 3.49 -6.89 -14.78
N THR A 44 2.26 -7.23 -14.41
CA THR A 44 1.14 -6.32 -14.55
C THR A 44 0.60 -5.96 -13.18
N LEU A 45 0.64 -4.68 -12.84
CA LEU A 45 -0.03 -4.15 -11.65
C LEU A 45 -1.53 -4.01 -11.93
N LEU A 46 -2.35 -4.52 -11.02
CA LEU A 46 -3.77 -4.24 -10.96
C LEU A 46 -3.98 -3.06 -10.01
N LEU A 47 -4.53 -1.96 -10.51
CA LEU A 47 -4.65 -0.70 -9.77
C LEU A 47 -6.11 -0.27 -9.71
N ALA A 48 -6.62 0.08 -8.53
CA ALA A 48 -7.86 0.84 -8.40
C ALA A 48 -7.59 2.31 -8.68
N GLU A 49 -8.33 2.88 -9.63
CA GLU A 49 -8.31 4.30 -9.93
C GLU A 49 -9.41 5.02 -9.13
N ILE A 50 -9.03 5.97 -8.27
CA ILE A 50 -9.89 6.64 -7.30
C ILE A 50 -9.66 8.16 -7.34
N ASP A 51 -10.73 8.96 -7.28
CA ASP A 51 -10.63 10.43 -7.32
C ASP A 51 -10.34 11.05 -5.95
N THR A 52 -10.60 10.33 -4.86
CA THR A 52 -10.41 10.81 -3.48
C THR A 52 -9.24 10.11 -2.77
N HIS A 53 -8.94 10.55 -1.55
CA HIS A 53 -8.09 9.79 -0.63
C HIS A 53 -8.75 8.46 -0.27
N LEU A 54 -7.91 7.46 0.01
CA LEU A 54 -8.35 6.17 0.52
C LEU A 54 -9.03 6.34 1.88
N ASN A 55 -10.14 5.65 2.06
CA ASN A 55 -10.79 5.47 3.33
C ASN A 55 -11.01 3.98 3.60
N VAL A 56 -11.42 3.66 4.82
CA VAL A 56 -11.64 2.28 5.24
C VAL A 56 -12.70 1.58 4.38
N GLY A 57 -13.80 2.26 4.03
CA GLY A 57 -14.85 1.70 3.17
C GLY A 57 -14.31 1.27 1.79
N MET A 58 -13.42 2.05 1.20
CA MET A 58 -12.75 1.71 -0.06
C MET A 58 -11.81 0.51 0.09
N THR A 59 -11.06 0.41 1.19
CA THR A 59 -10.21 -0.77 1.43
C THR A 59 -11.01 -2.06 1.56
N ASP A 60 -12.24 -1.99 2.10
CA ASP A 60 -13.15 -3.12 2.15
C ASP A 60 -13.70 -3.48 0.75
N GLN A 61 -14.04 -2.48 -0.07
CA GLN A 61 -14.38 -2.73 -1.48
C GLN A 61 -13.23 -3.38 -2.24
N PHE A 62 -11.99 -2.98 -1.99
CA PHE A 62 -10.81 -3.62 -2.60
C PHE A 62 -10.66 -5.06 -2.15
N HIS A 63 -10.86 -5.36 -0.86
CA HIS A 63 -10.90 -6.74 -0.37
C HIS A 63 -11.95 -7.57 -1.12
N LEU A 64 -13.20 -7.12 -1.17
CA LEU A 64 -14.28 -7.83 -1.86
C LEU A 64 -13.99 -8.02 -3.36
N PHE A 65 -13.42 -7.02 -4.01
CA PHE A 65 -12.99 -7.10 -5.41
C PHE A 65 -11.90 -8.14 -5.61
N THR A 66 -10.84 -8.12 -4.79
CA THR A 66 -9.77 -9.13 -4.87
C THR A 66 -10.30 -10.55 -4.62
N LYS A 67 -11.30 -10.73 -3.74
CA LYS A 67 -11.97 -12.02 -3.55
C LYS A 67 -12.73 -12.49 -4.80
N LYS A 68 -13.40 -11.59 -5.52
CA LYS A 68 -14.00 -11.94 -6.82
C LYS A 68 -12.93 -12.30 -7.84
N LEU A 69 -11.81 -11.57 -7.90
CA LEU A 69 -10.70 -11.89 -8.81
C LEU A 69 -10.06 -13.25 -8.54
N GLN A 70 -10.02 -13.69 -7.28
CA GLN A 70 -9.53 -15.01 -6.91
C GLN A 70 -10.36 -16.17 -7.49
N THR A 71 -11.59 -15.92 -7.94
CA THR A 71 -12.43 -16.94 -8.61
C THR A 71 -12.11 -17.10 -10.10
N LEU A 72 -11.26 -16.23 -10.66
CA LEU A 72 -10.89 -16.23 -12.07
C LEU A 72 -9.60 -17.03 -12.31
N PRO A 73 -9.37 -17.52 -13.55
CA PRO A 73 -8.13 -18.26 -13.89
C PRO A 73 -6.83 -17.48 -13.64
N ILE A 74 -6.87 -16.14 -13.62
CA ILE A 74 -5.68 -15.30 -13.37
C ILE A 74 -5.11 -15.49 -11.96
N ASN A 75 -5.88 -16.08 -11.03
CA ASN A 75 -5.49 -16.27 -9.63
C ASN A 75 -4.17 -17.04 -9.48
N GLU A 76 -3.90 -18.03 -10.33
CA GLU A 76 -2.68 -18.86 -10.27
C GLU A 76 -1.39 -18.06 -10.51
N HIS A 77 -1.51 -16.88 -11.12
CA HIS A 77 -0.38 -16.01 -11.45
C HIS A 77 -0.52 -14.63 -10.80
N CYS A 78 -1.49 -14.45 -9.89
CA CYS A 78 -1.75 -13.17 -9.27
C CYS A 78 -1.53 -13.20 -7.76
N TYR A 79 -0.75 -12.25 -7.27
CA TYR A 79 -0.62 -11.97 -5.84
C TYR A 79 -1.57 -10.83 -5.46
N PHE A 80 -2.59 -11.11 -4.65
CA PHE A 80 -3.58 -10.12 -4.21
C PHE A 80 -3.21 -9.46 -2.87
N ILE A 81 -3.32 -8.14 -2.83
CA ILE A 81 -2.90 -7.32 -1.69
C ILE A 81 -3.85 -7.47 -0.51
N TYR A 82 -5.14 -7.34 -0.76
CA TYR A 82 -6.16 -7.31 0.27
C TYR A 82 -6.65 -8.71 0.65
N ASP A 83 -5.90 -9.78 0.32
CA ASP A 83 -6.21 -11.13 0.78
C ASP A 83 -5.80 -11.30 2.25
N TYR A 84 -6.65 -10.81 3.15
CA TYR A 84 -6.54 -11.04 4.58
C TYR A 84 -7.26 -12.34 4.94
N LYS A 85 -6.60 -13.23 5.69
CA LYS A 85 -7.20 -14.50 6.19
C LYS A 85 -8.48 -14.26 7.00
N THR A 86 -8.55 -13.13 7.70
CA THR A 86 -9.74 -12.71 8.45
C THR A 86 -10.08 -11.28 8.04
N ARG A 87 -11.31 -11.07 7.56
CA ARG A 87 -11.82 -9.73 7.23
C ARG A 87 -11.85 -8.88 8.49
N LYS A 88 -11.22 -7.71 8.45
CA LYS A 88 -11.32 -6.72 9.53
C LYS A 88 -12.72 -6.11 9.49
N GLN A 89 -13.34 -5.91 10.65
CA GLN A 89 -14.64 -5.22 10.71
C GLN A 89 -14.45 -3.74 10.37
N VAL A 90 -15.26 -3.23 9.45
CA VAL A 90 -15.32 -1.80 9.16
C VAL A 90 -16.28 -1.15 10.15
N ALA A 91 -15.73 -0.47 11.16
CA ALA A 91 -16.54 0.30 12.11
C ALA A 91 -16.90 1.68 11.54
N GLU A 92 -15.94 2.37 10.92
CA GLU A 92 -16.10 3.72 10.39
C GLU A 92 -15.66 3.78 8.91
N PRO A 93 -16.57 3.54 7.95
CA PRO A 93 -16.21 3.51 6.53
C PRO A 93 -15.59 4.82 6.00
N SER A 94 -15.96 5.95 6.59
CA SER A 94 -15.46 7.28 6.21
C SER A 94 -14.08 7.61 6.79
N GLN A 95 -13.53 6.79 7.70
CA GLN A 95 -12.22 7.03 8.28
C GLN A 95 -11.16 7.03 7.18
N LEU A 96 -10.41 8.14 7.07
CA LEU A 96 -9.37 8.32 6.07
C LEU A 96 -8.11 7.50 6.40
N CYS A 97 -7.39 7.09 5.37
CA CYS A 97 -6.05 6.53 5.49
C CYS A 97 -5.00 7.61 5.22
N PHE A 98 -4.04 7.74 6.13
CA PHE A 98 -2.99 8.76 6.07
C PHE A 98 -1.63 8.15 5.67
N PRO A 99 -0.80 8.87 4.89
CA PRO A 99 0.53 8.41 4.54
C PRO A 99 1.40 8.13 5.76
N LEU A 100 2.06 6.98 5.79
CA LEU A 100 3.11 6.63 6.74
C LEU A 100 4.48 6.97 6.13
N ILE A 101 4.77 6.32 5.00
CA ILE A 101 6.08 6.37 4.33
C ILE A 101 5.87 6.32 2.82
N LYS A 102 6.73 7.04 2.09
CA LYS A 102 6.85 7.01 0.65
C LYS A 102 8.21 6.48 0.26
N ILE A 103 8.22 5.45 -0.55
CA ILE A 103 9.41 4.70 -0.93
C ILE A 103 9.50 4.55 -2.45
N GLU A 104 10.72 4.43 -2.95
CA GLU A 104 11.00 3.90 -4.26
C GLU A 104 11.51 2.46 -4.09
N THR A 105 10.91 1.53 -4.83
CA THR A 105 11.22 0.10 -4.74
C THR A 105 11.10 -0.57 -6.11
N SER A 106 11.51 -1.83 -6.21
CA SER A 106 11.31 -2.64 -7.41
C SER A 106 10.07 -3.52 -7.25
N VAL A 107 9.44 -3.91 -8.37
CA VAL A 107 8.31 -4.84 -8.37
C VAL A 107 8.63 -6.17 -7.68
N PHE A 108 9.89 -6.62 -7.72
CA PHE A 108 10.34 -7.83 -7.03
C PHE A 108 10.28 -7.76 -5.50
N LYS A 109 10.30 -6.55 -4.94
CA LYS A 109 10.25 -6.34 -3.48
C LYS A 109 8.83 -6.12 -2.97
N LEU A 110 7.83 -6.02 -3.85
CA LEU A 110 6.44 -5.76 -3.48
C LEU A 110 5.87 -6.81 -2.54
N GLU A 111 6.09 -8.08 -2.86
CA GLU A 111 5.59 -9.17 -2.01
C GLU A 111 6.14 -9.04 -0.59
N ASN A 112 7.45 -8.82 -0.43
CA ASN A 112 8.09 -8.62 0.86
C ASN A 112 7.54 -7.40 1.61
N ILE A 113 7.31 -6.27 0.93
CA ILE A 113 6.69 -5.07 1.52
C ILE A 113 5.29 -5.40 2.05
N ILE A 114 4.48 -6.06 1.23
CA ILE A 114 3.09 -6.39 1.56
C ILE A 114 3.04 -7.41 2.70
N GLN A 115 3.90 -8.43 2.67
CA GLN A 115 3.99 -9.41 3.77
C GLN A 115 4.48 -8.77 5.05
N THR A 116 5.48 -7.89 5.01
CA THR A 116 5.94 -7.12 6.18
C THR A 116 4.77 -6.36 6.83
N MET A 117 3.88 -5.77 6.02
CA MET A 117 2.69 -5.08 6.53
C MET A 117 1.59 -6.03 7.01
N LYS A 118 1.50 -7.26 6.48
CA LYS A 118 0.50 -8.28 6.88
C LYS A 118 0.91 -9.02 8.15
N ASP A 119 2.19 -9.30 8.33
CA ASP A 119 2.73 -10.07 9.46
C ASP A 119 2.60 -9.33 10.79
N VAL A 120 2.60 -7.99 10.74
CA VAL A 120 2.43 -7.20 11.96
C VAL A 120 0.95 -7.00 12.27
N LYS A 121 0.53 -7.70 13.34
CA LYS A 121 -0.87 -7.80 13.77
C LYS A 121 -1.37 -6.55 14.50
N TYR A 122 -1.44 -5.41 13.81
CA TYR A 122 -2.16 -4.24 14.30
C TYR A 122 -3.48 -4.06 13.54
N PRO A 123 -4.60 -3.69 14.21
CA PRO A 123 -5.92 -3.61 13.59
C PRO A 123 -6.11 -2.36 12.71
N MET A 124 -5.21 -2.11 11.76
CA MET A 124 -5.31 -1.01 10.79
C MET A 124 -5.57 -1.49 9.36
N PHE A 125 -6.33 -0.72 8.60
CA PHE A 125 -6.42 -0.86 7.16
C PHE A 125 -5.18 -0.24 6.51
N VAL A 126 -4.66 -0.91 5.48
CA VAL A 126 -3.42 -0.53 4.79
C VAL A 126 -3.71 -0.34 3.32
N GLY A 127 -3.25 0.77 2.74
CA GLY A 127 -3.33 1.04 1.32
C GLY A 127 -1.96 1.31 0.71
N PHE A 128 -1.77 0.84 -0.52
CA PHE A 128 -0.51 0.99 -1.25
C PHE A 128 -0.74 1.86 -2.49
N LYS A 129 -0.54 3.17 -2.35
CA LYS A 129 -0.72 4.12 -3.45
C LYS A 129 0.51 4.09 -4.37
N VAL A 130 0.30 3.79 -5.64
CA VAL A 130 1.36 3.71 -6.65
C VAL A 130 1.38 4.99 -7.47
N SER A 131 2.56 5.59 -7.58
CA SER A 131 2.84 6.73 -8.45
C SER A 131 3.73 6.29 -9.61
N GLN A 132 3.63 7.01 -10.72
CA GLN A 132 4.44 6.74 -11.90
C GLN A 132 5.93 6.98 -11.61
N THR A 133 6.79 6.19 -12.23
CA THR A 133 8.23 6.46 -12.26
C THR A 133 8.69 6.48 -13.70
N ASN A 134 9.84 7.10 -13.94
CA ASN A 134 10.47 7.17 -15.26
C ASN A 134 11.38 5.95 -15.51
N SER A 135 11.44 5.00 -14.57
CA SER A 135 12.29 3.82 -14.62
C SER A 135 11.46 2.60 -15.01
N LEU A 136 11.98 1.79 -15.93
CA LEU A 136 11.31 0.58 -16.42
C LEU A 136 11.05 -0.47 -15.33
N SER A 137 11.75 -0.40 -14.19
CA SER A 137 11.72 -1.45 -13.16
C SER A 137 11.52 -0.94 -11.72
N SER A 138 11.41 0.38 -11.50
CA SER A 138 11.12 0.95 -10.19
C SER A 138 9.71 1.54 -10.11
N ILE A 139 9.13 1.47 -8.93
CA ILE A 139 7.82 2.01 -8.58
C ILE A 139 7.96 2.91 -7.36
N VAL A 140 7.26 4.05 -7.40
CA VAL A 140 7.11 4.90 -6.22
C VAL A 140 5.81 4.49 -5.53
N MET A 141 5.93 4.09 -4.28
CA MET A 141 4.81 3.62 -3.48
C MET A 141 4.70 4.45 -2.21
N GLU A 142 3.50 4.93 -1.93
CA GLU A 142 3.14 5.56 -0.66
C GLU A 142 2.24 4.61 0.12
N ILE A 143 2.70 4.20 1.29
CA ILE A 143 1.97 3.29 2.19
C ILE A 143 1.13 4.16 3.12
N THR A 144 -0.17 3.90 3.13
CA THR A 144 -1.19 4.67 3.87
C THR A 144 -1.89 3.76 4.88
N LEU A 145 -2.27 4.32 6.04
CA LEU A 145 -2.87 3.56 7.14
C LEU A 145 -4.09 4.25 7.72
N SER A 146 -5.10 3.50 8.16
CA SER A 146 -6.22 4.01 8.96
C SER A 146 -5.81 4.29 10.42
N SER A 147 -4.80 5.16 10.59
CA SER A 147 -4.23 5.55 11.88
C SER A 147 -4.78 6.92 12.28
N GLN A 148 -5.37 6.99 13.46
CA GLN A 148 -5.79 8.28 14.02
C GLN A 148 -4.57 9.14 14.34
N LEU A 149 -3.50 8.53 14.86
CA LEU A 149 -2.27 9.22 15.19
C LEU A 149 -1.60 9.84 13.96
N LEU A 150 -1.52 9.12 12.83
CA LEU A 150 -1.05 9.70 11.57
C LEU A 150 -1.95 10.86 11.12
N GLY A 151 -3.27 10.76 11.29
CA GLY A 151 -4.19 11.86 10.98
C GLY A 151 -3.87 13.12 11.79
N ILE A 152 -3.57 12.95 13.08
CA ILE A 152 -3.14 14.06 13.93
C ILE A 152 -1.78 14.58 13.48
N LEU A 153 -0.79 13.72 13.22
CA LEU A 153 0.54 14.15 12.77
C LEU A 153 0.52 14.89 11.41
N HIS A 154 -0.39 14.51 10.51
CA HIS A 154 -0.59 15.20 9.23
C HIS A 154 -1.24 16.57 9.39
N THR A 155 -2.13 16.74 10.38
CA THR A 155 -2.90 17.98 10.58
C THR A 155 -2.28 18.92 11.61
N ASN A 156 -1.50 18.38 12.54
CA ASN A 156 -1.00 19.07 13.70
C ASN A 156 0.42 18.58 14.04
N LYS A 157 1.44 19.32 13.58
CA LYS A 157 2.86 18.98 13.75
C LYS A 157 3.39 19.10 15.19
N ALA A 158 2.54 19.44 16.15
CA ALA A 158 2.94 19.89 17.48
C ALA A 158 3.06 18.78 18.54
N LEU A 159 2.75 17.52 18.23
CA LEU A 159 2.90 16.43 19.18
C LEU A 159 4.39 16.13 19.43
N SER A 160 4.80 16.13 20.70
CA SER A 160 6.18 15.83 21.08
C SER A 160 6.40 14.31 21.18
N TYR A 161 7.56 13.83 20.73
CA TYR A 161 7.99 12.43 20.88
C TYR A 161 7.82 11.91 22.32
N ASN A 162 8.09 12.77 23.31
CA ASN A 162 8.02 12.40 24.72
C ASN A 162 6.61 12.07 25.20
N GLU A 163 5.58 12.55 24.51
CA GLU A 163 4.17 12.31 24.83
C GLU A 163 3.64 11.01 24.20
N LEU A 164 4.32 10.50 23.17
CA LEU A 164 3.87 9.39 22.34
C LEU A 164 4.75 8.14 22.45
N LYS A 165 5.93 8.23 23.07
CA LYS A 165 6.92 7.13 23.11
C LYS A 165 6.39 5.82 23.71
N ASP A 166 5.40 5.89 24.60
CA ASP A 166 4.79 4.73 25.25
C ASP A 166 3.43 4.36 24.63
N ASP A 167 2.98 5.08 23.59
CA ASP A 167 1.76 4.79 22.86
C ASP A 167 1.95 3.60 21.92
N ALA A 168 1.05 2.62 22.03
CA ALA A 168 1.15 1.37 21.27
C ALA A 168 1.02 1.57 19.76
N GLU A 169 0.20 2.54 19.33
CA GLU A 169 0.07 2.89 17.91
C GLU A 169 1.34 3.56 17.42
N TYR A 170 1.90 4.50 18.18
CA TYR A 170 3.17 5.15 17.85
C TYR A 170 4.32 4.16 17.69
N LEU A 171 4.50 3.25 18.66
CA LEU A 171 5.53 2.21 18.60
C LEU A 171 5.35 1.28 17.39
N TYR A 172 4.11 0.93 17.07
CA TYR A 172 3.80 0.18 15.86
C TYR A 172 4.22 0.95 14.60
N LEU A 173 3.82 2.22 14.46
CA LEU A 173 4.12 3.00 13.27
C LEU A 173 5.64 3.25 13.12
N GLN A 174 6.36 3.42 14.23
CA GLN A 174 7.81 3.56 14.24
C GLN A 174 8.49 2.26 13.80
N THR A 175 8.03 1.10 14.30
CA THR A 175 8.50 -0.22 13.90
C THR A 175 8.27 -0.46 12.40
N MET A 176 7.09 -0.12 11.89
CA MET A 176 6.77 -0.21 10.46
C MET A 176 7.66 0.68 9.61
N THR A 177 7.84 1.93 10.02
CA THR A 177 8.73 2.85 9.32
C THR A 177 10.15 2.30 9.25
N SER A 178 10.66 1.74 10.35
CA SER A 178 12.00 1.15 10.42
C SER A 178 12.13 -0.08 9.51
N LEU A 179 11.20 -1.03 9.60
CA LEU A 179 11.22 -2.25 8.77
C LEU A 179 11.11 -1.94 7.28
N LEU A 180 10.24 -1.00 6.90
CA LEU A 180 10.07 -0.59 5.50
C LEU A 180 11.25 0.23 4.98
N SER A 181 12.07 0.82 5.84
CA SER A 181 13.25 1.60 5.44
C SER A 181 14.50 0.74 5.20
N LYS A 182 14.45 -0.54 5.57
CA LYS A 182 15.54 -1.50 5.36
C LYS A 182 15.84 -1.67 3.86
N LYS A 183 17.12 -1.71 3.49
CA LYS A 183 17.57 -1.80 2.08
C LYS A 183 17.09 -3.08 1.39
N GLU A 184 16.87 -4.13 2.18
CA GLU A 184 16.31 -5.40 1.77
C GLU A 184 14.87 -5.23 1.24
N ILE A 185 14.12 -4.27 1.78
CA ILE A 185 12.70 -4.02 1.49
C ILE A 185 12.51 -2.85 0.51
N THR A 186 13.35 -1.81 0.61
CA THR A 186 13.21 -0.54 -0.11
C THR A 186 14.52 -0.13 -0.77
N ASN A 187 14.46 0.43 -2.00
CA ASN A 187 15.66 0.98 -2.65
C ASN A 187 16.00 2.36 -2.11
N LYS A 188 14.99 3.21 -1.90
CA LYS A 188 15.14 4.57 -1.40
C LYS A 188 13.90 5.03 -0.64
N VAL A 189 14.08 5.66 0.52
CA VAL A 189 13.00 6.37 1.22
C VAL A 189 12.92 7.79 0.66
N LEU A 190 11.75 8.19 0.19
CA LEU A 190 11.49 9.53 -0.36
C LEU A 190 10.94 10.48 0.70
N SER A 191 10.07 9.99 1.58
CA SER A 191 9.57 10.75 2.73
C SER A 191 8.98 9.82 3.79
N SER A 192 8.99 10.24 5.05
CA SER A 192 8.31 9.55 6.16
C SER A 192 7.82 10.58 7.17
N ASN A 193 6.61 10.36 7.70
CA ASN A 193 6.05 11.23 8.74
C ASN A 193 6.66 10.96 10.13
N LEU A 194 7.44 9.88 10.29
CA LEU A 194 8.05 9.48 11.56
C LEU A 194 9.58 9.55 11.58
N LEU A 195 10.23 9.64 10.42
CA LEU A 195 11.69 9.86 10.38
C LEU A 195 12.07 11.31 10.71
N GLN A 196 11.12 12.26 10.66
CA GLN A 196 11.39 13.65 11.05
C GLN A 196 11.41 13.85 12.57
N THR A 197 10.78 12.97 13.35
CA THR A 197 10.74 13.08 14.82
C THR A 197 11.98 12.49 15.51
N THR A 198 12.85 11.78 14.78
CA THR A 198 14.10 11.19 15.30
C THR A 198 15.35 11.98 14.92
N SER A 199 15.22 13.10 14.20
CA SER A 199 16.34 13.98 13.85
C SER A 199 16.71 14.89 15.03
N SER A 200 17.12 14.26 16.12
CA SER A 200 17.97 14.81 17.17
C SER A 200 18.97 13.73 17.61
N VAL A 201 19.53 13.00 16.65
CA VAL A 201 20.73 12.19 16.87
C VAL A 201 21.68 12.51 15.72
N ASN A 202 22.63 13.39 16.02
CA ASN A 202 23.78 13.67 15.17
C ASN A 202 24.52 12.37 14.89
N TYR A 203 24.66 12.00 13.62
CA TYR A 203 25.74 11.13 13.21
C TYR A 203 26.97 12.03 12.98
N MET A 204 27.91 11.99 13.92
CA MET A 204 29.32 12.31 13.67
C MET A 204 29.99 11.12 12.99
#